data_AF-A0A2K3JNA9-F1
#
_entry.id   AF-A0A2K3JNA9-F1
#
_cell.length_a   1.000
_cell.length_b   1.000
_cell.length_c   1.000
_cell.angle_alpha   90.00
_cell.angle_beta   90.00
_cell.angle_gamma   90.00
#
_symmetry.space_group_name_H-M   'P 1'
#
loop_
_entity.id
_entity.type
_entity.pdbx_description
1 polymer ?
#
loop_
_entity_poly.entity_id
_entity_poly.type
_entity_poly.pdbx_seq_one_letter_code
_entity_poly.pdbx_strand_id
1 'polypeptide(L)' 'MSNKAGIGMCIKDAHGGFVDARTELIEHILDVMIGKAMGSLRALNWVNEMQITYMNFEMD' A
#
# COMPACT_ATOMS: atom_id res chain seq x y z
N MET A 1 -6.00 14.58 -21.24
CA MET A 1 -6.32 13.72 -20.09
C MET A 1 -5.01 13.23 -19.50
N SER A 2 -4.76 13.46 -18.20
CA SER A 2 -3.57 12.92 -17.54
C SER A 2 -3.86 11.47 -17.17
N ASN A 3 -2.95 10.55 -17.50
CA ASN A 3 -3.06 9.19 -17.02
C ASN A 3 -2.86 9.20 -15.50
N LYS A 4 -3.75 8.51 -14.77
CA LYS A 4 -3.69 8.38 -13.31
C LYS A 4 -3.15 7.00 -12.96
N ALA A 5 -2.27 6.96 -11.96
CA ALA A 5 -1.82 5.71 -11.35
C ALA A 5 -2.40 5.60 -9.94
N GLY A 6 -2.46 4.39 -9.39
CA GLY A 6 -2.93 4.16 -8.04
C GLY A 6 -2.15 3.05 -7.37
N ILE A 7 -2.05 3.14 -6.04
CA ILE A 7 -1.49 2.10 -5.19
C ILE A 7 -2.67 1.43 -4.49
N GLY A 8 -2.79 0.11 -4.66
CA GLY A 8 -3.69 -0.72 -3.86
C GLY A 8 -2.90 -1.40 -2.74
N MET A 9 -3.42 -1.37 -1.52
CA MET A 9 -2.86 -2.03 -0.35
C MET A 9 -3.95 -2.81 0.37
N CYS A 10 -3.62 -3.95 0.95
CA CYS A 10 -4.53 -4.69 1.81
C CYS A 10 -3.81 -5.24 3.05
N ILE A 11 -4.55 -5.37 4.13
CA ILE A 11 -4.15 -6.03 5.36
C ILE A 11 -4.85 -7.37 5.38
N LYS A 12 -4.09 -8.41 5.69
CA LYS A 12 -4.60 -9.75 5.93
C LYS A 12 -4.24 -10.19 7.35
N ASP A 13 -5.07 -11.03 7.93
CA ASP A 13 -4.76 -11.68 9.19
C ASP A 13 -3.67 -12.75 9.01
N ALA A 14 -3.22 -13.34 10.11
CA ALA A 14 -2.17 -14.35 10.11
C ALA A 14 -2.52 -15.64 9.33
N HIS A 15 -3.80 -15.87 9.02
CA HIS A 15 -4.28 -16.99 8.22
C HIS A 15 -4.48 -16.61 6.75
N GLY A 16 -4.14 -15.38 6.36
CA GLY A 16 -4.35 -14.84 5.02
C GLY A 16 -5.77 -14.34 4.76
N GLY A 17 -6.61 -14.27 5.79
CA GLY A 17 -7.97 -13.72 5.70
C GLY A 17 -7.95 -12.20 5.48
N PHE A 18 -8.85 -11.69 4.65
CA PHE A 18 -8.95 -10.25 4.39
C PHE A 18 -9.42 -9.49 5.64
N VAL A 19 -8.73 -8.40 6.00
CA VAL A 19 -9.08 -7.53 7.12
C VAL A 19 -9.52 -6.16 6.63
N ASP A 20 -8.67 -5.48 5.86
CA ASP A 20 -8.96 -4.13 5.34
C ASP A 20 -8.18 -3.85 4.04
N ALA A 21 -8.61 -2.86 3.26
CA ALA A 21 -7.91 -2.39 2.07
C ALA A 21 -8.00 -0.87 1.90
N ARG A 22 -6.93 -0.32 1.34
CA ARG A 22 -6.83 1.10 1.01
C ARG A 22 -6.32 1.25 -0.41
N THR A 23 -6.91 2.19 -1.13
CA THR A 23 -6.44 2.60 -2.45
C THR A 23 -6.10 4.08 -2.41
N GLU A 24 -4.89 4.43 -2.86
CA GLU A 24 -4.44 5.81 -2.97
C GLU A 24 -4.16 6.16 -4.44
N LEU A 25 -4.61 7.36 -4.84
CA LEU A 25 -4.35 7.91 -6.17
C LEU A 25 -3.01 8.65 -6.18
N ILE A 26 -2.23 8.41 -7.22
CA ILE A 26 -1.02 9.18 -7.53
C ILE A 26 -1.32 10.03 -8.75
N GLU A 27 -1.05 11.34 -8.66
CA GLU A 27 -1.36 12.32 -9.71
C GLU A 27 -0.52 12.14 -10.99
N HIS A 28 0.61 11.44 -10.88
CA HIS A 28 1.53 11.19 -11.98
C HIS A 28 1.84 9.70 -12.12
N ILE A 29 1.96 9.22 -13.38
CA ILE A 29 2.59 7.93 -13.64
C ILE A 29 4.05 8.05 -13.24
N LEU A 30 4.49 7.16 -12.35
CA LEU A 30 5.87 7.05 -11.91
C LEU A 30 6.50 5.80 -12.49
N ASP A 31 7.82 5.78 -12.51
CA ASP A 31 8.58 4.53 -12.71
C ASP A 31 8.10 3.47 -11.71
N VAL A 32 8.04 2.21 -12.14
CA VAL A 32 7.50 1.11 -11.35
C VAL A 32 8.23 0.97 -10.01
N MET A 33 9.55 1.12 -9.99
CA MET A 33 10.33 1.00 -8.75
C MET A 33 10.05 2.15 -7.78
N ILE A 34 9.89 3.37 -8.31
CA ILE A 34 9.53 4.54 -7.51
C ILE A 34 8.10 4.38 -6.97
N GLY A 35 7.15 3.94 -7.81
CA GLY A 35 5.77 3.68 -7.42
C GLY A 35 5.66 2.62 -6.32
N LYS A 36 6.43 1.52 -6.45
CA LYS A 36 6.53 0.46 -5.44
C LYS A 36 7.09 0.99 -4.11
N ALA A 37 8.21 1.71 -4.15
CA ALA A 37 8.81 2.29 -2.94
C ALA A 37 7.87 3.28 -2.23
N MET A 38 7.17 4.13 -2.98
CA MET A 38 6.14 4.99 -2.39
C MET A 38 4.97 4.19 -1.82
N GLY A 39 4.50 3.15 -2.52
CA GLY A 39 3.45 2.26 -2.03
C GLY A 39 3.83 1.61 -0.71
N SER A 40 5.06 1.13 -0.58
CA SER A 40 5.58 0.60 0.69
C SER A 40 5.60 1.65 1.80
N LEU A 41 6.01 2.89 1.51
CA LEU A 41 5.98 3.98 2.49
C LEU A 41 4.55 4.33 2.92
N ARG A 42 3.59 4.36 1.99
CA ARG A 42 2.17 4.58 2.30
C ARG A 42 1.60 3.45 3.17
N ALA A 43 1.97 2.21 2.88
CA ALA A 43 1.57 1.05 3.68
C ALA A 43 2.12 1.16 5.11
N LEU A 44 3.40 1.50 5.28
CA LEU A 44 4.02 1.69 6.60
C LEU A 44 3.34 2.80 7.40
N ASN A 45 3.04 3.94 6.77
CA ASN A 45 2.31 5.02 7.44
C ASN A 45 0.91 4.56 7.87
N TRP A 46 0.21 3.81 7.03
CA TRP A 46 -1.13 3.30 7.35
C TRP A 46 -1.10 2.30 8.52
N VAL A 47 -0.12 1.39 8.53
CA VAL A 47 0.10 0.44 9.65
C VAL A 47 0.40 1.19 10.95
N ASN A 48 1.19 2.26 10.88
CA ASN A 48 1.48 3.12 12.02
C ASN A 48 0.23 3.89 12.50
N GLU A 49 -0.60 4.42 11.59
CA GLU A 49 -1.90 5.04 11.91
C GLU A 49 -2.82 4.07 12.66
N MET A 50 -2.84 2.80 12.25
CA MET A 50 -3.61 1.73 12.89
C MET A 50 -2.97 1.19 14.19
N GLN A 51 -1.78 1.66 14.55
CA GLN A 51 -1.03 1.20 15.73
C GLN A 51 -0.75 -0.31 15.72
N ILE A 52 -0.56 -0.90 14.53
CA ILE A 52 -0.21 -2.30 14.37
C ILE A 52 1.30 -2.45 14.59
N THR A 53 1.69 -3.30 15.55
CA THR A 53 3.08 -3.45 15.99
C THR A 53 3.81 -4.63 15.37
N TYR A 54 3.09 -5.67 14.93
CA TYR A 54 3.67 -6.85 14.31
C TYR A 54 2.96 -7.15 13.01
N MET A 55 3.68 -7.01 11.90
CA MET A 55 3.15 -7.22 10.55
C MET A 55 4.26 -7.67 9.61
N ASN A 56 3.91 -8.56 8.67
CA ASN A 56 4.76 -8.88 7.53
C ASN A 56 4.34 -8.03 6.33
N PHE A 57 5.30 -7.49 5.59
CA PHE A 57 5.03 -6.73 4.37
C PHE A 57 5.35 -7.60 3.15
N GLU A 58 4.38 -7.72 2.25
CA GLU A 58 4.50 -8.44 0.99
C GLU A 58 4.23 -7.47 -0.16
N MET A 59 4.99 -7.60 -1.23
CA MET A 59 4.86 -6.81 -2.45
C MET A 59 5.06 -7.73 -3.65
N ASP A 60 4.43 -7.39 -4.77
CA ASP A 60 4.56 -8.07 -6.06
C ASP A 60 5.89 -7.76 -6.78
#